data_AF-A0A067S4X5-F1
#
_entry.id   AF-A0A067S4X5-F1
#
_cell.length_a   1.000
_cell.length_b   1.000
_cell.length_c   1.000
_cell.angle_alpha   90.00
_cell.angle_beta   90.00
_cell.angle_gamma   90.00
#
_symmetry.space_group_name_H-M   'P 1'
#
loop_
_entity.id
_entity.type
_entity.pdbx_description
1 polymer ?
#
loop_
_entity_poly.entity_id
_entity_poly.type
_entity_poly.pdbx_seq_one_letter_code
_entity_poly.pdbx_strand_id
1 'polypeptide(L)'
;MHQGHNIPWDTISTNFKFSREDKRFTPPLTGLVSRDKPGAQNELRHFIKKFTAAIRMFSETERAKYPATFTPLSSGNLFTDELRVKHSEYLNERNQRIDYWIARAQWTVSEDGTSRLTYNTGQAELAEAVKVLLYENEMETLLMLANHPLIPLASLRNLHWGHHFGFSRVMESALRAYLFFNVAEATGILENGSYASMHYEYSSLLSEISGSMDYPAQQIPHQKFLEECGVLRQNRTRWTYGDDWEESESVAHKDYGRLQEYLKTLFALMYRYDVLVRECGLDPEWEDEMVFQWPLRGNVKFEWDDVLGKSVIV
;
A
#
# COMPACT_ATOMS: atom_id res chain seq x y z
N MET A 1 7.95 15.07 -9.24
CA MET A 1 8.09 13.87 -8.37
C MET A 1 7.65 14.25 -6.98
N HIS A 2 6.75 13.48 -6.39
CA HIS A 2 6.26 13.75 -5.04
C HIS A 2 7.38 13.50 -4.01
N GLN A 3 7.49 14.36 -3.00
CA GLN A 3 8.57 14.34 -1.98
C GLN A 3 10.00 14.37 -2.54
N GLY A 4 10.24 15.03 -3.69
CA GLY A 4 11.58 15.06 -4.32
C GLY A 4 12.70 15.70 -3.49
N HIS A 5 12.37 16.44 -2.43
CA HIS A 5 13.35 16.97 -1.47
C HIS A 5 13.68 16.00 -0.33
N ASN A 6 12.85 14.96 -0.09
CA ASN A 6 13.02 13.97 0.98
C ASN A 6 13.47 12.60 0.44
N ILE A 7 13.08 12.26 -0.79
CA ILE A 7 13.35 10.96 -1.43
C ILE A 7 14.30 11.18 -2.62
N PRO A 8 15.46 10.50 -2.66
CA PRO A 8 16.48 10.73 -3.69
C PRO A 8 16.14 10.01 -5.00
N TRP A 9 15.11 10.48 -5.70
CA TRP A 9 14.63 9.87 -6.95
C TRP A 9 15.67 9.86 -8.07
N ASP A 10 16.65 10.77 -8.05
CA ASP A 10 17.77 10.76 -9.00
C ASP A 10 18.61 9.47 -8.91
N THR A 11 18.60 8.80 -7.75
CA THR A 11 19.20 7.48 -7.62
C THR A 11 18.56 6.48 -8.58
N ILE A 12 17.24 6.53 -8.77
CA ILE A 12 16.53 5.65 -9.70
C ILE A 12 16.96 5.95 -11.14
N SER A 13 16.95 7.23 -11.55
CA SER A 13 17.29 7.62 -12.93
C SER A 13 18.76 7.33 -13.28
N THR A 14 19.65 7.35 -12.28
CA THR A 14 21.06 7.01 -12.43
C THR A 14 21.32 5.50 -12.49
N ASN A 15 20.46 4.66 -11.90
CA ASN A 15 20.62 3.20 -11.88
C ASN A 15 19.83 2.48 -12.97
N PHE A 16 18.75 3.08 -13.47
CA PHE A 16 17.87 2.48 -14.46
C PHE A 16 17.82 3.28 -15.76
N LYS A 17 17.50 2.60 -16.85
CA LYS A 17 17.16 3.23 -18.13
C LYS A 17 15.98 2.51 -18.76
N PHE A 18 15.17 3.23 -19.50
CA PHE A 18 14.10 2.62 -20.28
C PHE A 18 14.63 2.02 -21.58
N SER A 19 14.11 0.84 -21.93
CA SER A 19 14.38 0.16 -23.20
C SER A 19 13.05 -0.30 -23.79
N ARG A 20 12.80 0.02 -25.07
CA ARG A 20 11.61 -0.48 -25.78
C ARG A 20 11.76 -1.92 -26.26
N GLU A 21 13.00 -2.35 -26.54
CA GLU A 21 13.28 -3.69 -27.07
C GLU A 21 14.65 -4.17 -26.55
N ASP A 22 14.73 -4.51 -25.27
CA ASP A 22 15.96 -5.10 -24.75
C ASP A 22 16.11 -6.54 -25.26
N LYS A 23 16.96 -6.69 -26.28
CA LYS A 23 17.26 -7.97 -26.96
C LYS A 23 18.04 -8.96 -26.09
N ARG A 24 18.42 -8.60 -24.86
CA ARG A 24 18.99 -9.54 -23.88
C ARG A 24 17.95 -10.55 -23.37
N PHE A 25 16.66 -10.27 -23.55
CA PHE A 25 15.55 -11.12 -23.14
C PHE A 25 14.81 -11.71 -24.36
N THR A 26 14.20 -12.89 -24.17
CA THR A 26 13.36 -13.55 -25.18
C THR A 26 12.00 -13.89 -24.55
N PRO A 27 10.89 -13.27 -25.00
CA PRO A 27 10.83 -12.18 -25.99
C PRO A 27 11.55 -10.90 -25.51
N PRO A 28 11.94 -9.98 -26.43
CA PRO A 28 12.57 -8.71 -26.04
C PRO A 28 11.74 -7.96 -25.00
N LEU A 29 12.41 -7.42 -23.99
CA LEU A 29 11.76 -6.73 -22.87
C LEU A 29 11.53 -5.25 -23.20
N THR A 30 10.30 -4.77 -22.96
CA THR A 30 9.94 -3.35 -22.91
C THR A 30 9.81 -2.92 -21.46
N GLY A 31 10.75 -2.14 -20.93
CA GLY A 31 10.74 -1.78 -19.51
C GLY A 31 11.97 -1.01 -19.04
N LEU A 32 12.04 -0.80 -17.72
CA LEU A 32 13.25 -0.29 -17.06
C LEU A 32 14.24 -1.42 -16.85
N VAL A 33 15.48 -1.21 -17.29
CA VAL A 33 16.59 -2.14 -17.13
C VAL A 33 17.72 -1.50 -16.33
N SER A 34 18.39 -2.31 -15.50
CA SER A 34 19.59 -1.90 -14.77
C SER A 34 20.67 -1.41 -15.74
N ARG A 35 21.39 -0.36 -15.35
CA ARG A 35 22.58 0.16 -16.05
C ARG A 35 23.85 -0.62 -15.70
N ASP A 36 23.78 -1.62 -14.83
CA ASP A 36 24.86 -2.54 -14.44
C ASP A 36 26.15 -1.80 -14.03
N LYS A 37 26.00 -0.75 -13.22
CA LYS A 37 27.13 0.07 -12.76
C LYS A 37 27.72 -0.42 -11.42
N PRO A 38 29.03 -0.24 -11.19
CA PRO A 38 29.62 -0.46 -9.88
C PRO A 38 28.93 0.40 -8.82
N GLY A 39 28.64 -0.18 -7.65
CA GLY A 39 28.03 0.53 -6.53
C GLY A 39 26.50 0.68 -6.58
N ALA A 40 25.83 0.20 -7.63
CA ALA A 40 24.36 0.27 -7.76
C ALA A 40 23.62 -0.27 -6.53
N GLN A 41 24.07 -1.40 -5.97
CA GLN A 41 23.48 -2.00 -4.76
C GLN A 41 23.48 -1.03 -3.57
N ASN A 42 24.63 -0.39 -3.30
CA ASN A 42 24.76 0.55 -2.18
C ASN A 42 23.87 1.78 -2.37
N GLU A 43 23.75 2.27 -3.60
CA GLU A 43 22.89 3.41 -3.91
C GLU A 43 21.40 3.06 -3.77
N LEU A 44 20.96 1.92 -4.30
CA LEU A 44 19.58 1.47 -4.17
C LEU A 44 19.21 1.17 -2.71
N ARG A 45 20.13 0.59 -1.93
CA ARG A 45 19.99 0.44 -0.48
C ARG A 45 19.86 1.80 0.21
N HIS A 46 20.67 2.78 -0.16
CA HIS A 46 20.55 4.13 0.36
C HIS A 46 19.20 4.77 0.02
N PHE A 47 18.71 4.58 -1.20
CA PHE A 47 17.39 5.03 -1.64
C PHE A 47 16.28 4.44 -0.75
N ILE A 48 16.26 3.12 -0.56
CA ILE A 48 15.25 2.44 0.29
C ILE A 48 15.29 3.01 1.71
N LYS A 49 16.48 3.11 2.32
CA LYS A 49 16.63 3.67 3.67
C LYS A 49 16.12 5.11 3.78
N LYS A 50 16.41 5.95 2.79
CA LYS A 50 15.93 7.35 2.77
C LYS A 50 14.42 7.43 2.58
N PHE A 51 13.85 6.56 1.76
CA PHE A 51 12.41 6.48 1.57
C PHE A 51 11.72 6.05 2.87
N THR A 52 12.16 4.94 3.49
CA THR A 52 11.62 4.46 4.77
C THR A 52 11.74 5.51 5.86
N ALA A 53 12.88 6.22 5.93
CA ALA A 53 13.07 7.33 6.86
C ALA A 53 12.09 8.50 6.58
N ALA A 54 11.78 8.78 5.32
CA ALA A 54 10.78 9.79 4.97
C ALA A 54 9.38 9.37 5.43
N ILE A 55 8.95 8.13 5.18
CA ILE A 55 7.66 7.63 5.72
C ILE A 55 7.65 7.78 7.24
N ARG A 56 8.74 7.39 7.91
CA ARG A 56 8.85 7.43 9.37
C ARG A 56 8.77 8.84 9.94
N MET A 57 9.43 9.80 9.31
CA MET A 57 9.36 11.22 9.72
C MET A 57 7.92 11.75 9.63
N PHE A 58 7.21 11.43 8.56
CA PHE A 58 5.82 11.84 8.39
C PHE A 58 4.87 11.09 9.33
N SER A 59 5.13 9.81 9.62
CA SER A 59 4.31 9.04 10.56
C SER A 59 4.47 9.54 11.99
N GLU A 60 5.69 9.90 12.41
CA GLU A 60 5.94 10.54 13.71
C GLU A 60 5.22 11.88 13.83
N THR A 61 5.28 12.69 12.77
CA THR A 61 4.56 13.97 12.70
C THR A 61 3.04 13.77 12.73
N GLU A 62 2.54 12.75 12.05
CA GLU A 62 1.11 12.40 12.06
C GLU A 62 0.67 11.94 13.45
N ARG A 63 1.41 11.01 14.08
CA ARG A 63 1.09 10.47 15.41
C ARG A 63 1.07 11.56 16.49
N ALA A 64 1.92 12.58 16.36
CA ALA A 64 1.99 13.70 17.30
C ALA A 64 0.72 14.59 17.33
N LYS A 65 -0.17 14.45 16.34
CA LYS A 65 -1.46 15.19 16.30
C LYS A 65 -2.50 14.62 17.27
N TYR A 66 -2.30 13.39 17.76
CA TYR A 66 -3.29 12.65 18.54
C TYR A 66 -2.81 12.42 19.98
N PRO A 67 -3.72 12.21 20.95
CA PRO A 67 -3.36 11.90 22.32
C PRO A 67 -2.42 10.68 22.47
N ALA A 68 -1.61 10.66 23.53
CA ALA A 68 -0.75 9.52 23.84
C ALA A 68 -1.55 8.32 24.37
N THR A 69 -2.73 8.56 24.95
CA THR A 69 -3.61 7.54 25.50
C THR A 69 -5.04 7.75 25.02
N PHE A 70 -5.77 6.66 24.85
CA PHE A 70 -7.16 6.67 24.40
C PHE A 70 -8.07 6.05 25.46
N THR A 71 -9.27 6.60 25.61
CA THR A 71 -10.29 5.97 26.44
C THR A 71 -11.01 4.92 25.59
N PRO A 72 -10.96 3.62 25.98
CA PRO A 72 -11.59 2.58 25.20
C PRO A 72 -13.12 2.72 25.23
N LEU A 73 -13.75 2.69 24.06
CA LEU A 73 -15.20 2.64 23.95
C LEU A 73 -15.70 1.21 24.18
N SER A 74 -16.59 1.00 25.16
CA SER A 74 -17.19 -0.31 25.42
C SER A 74 -18.44 -0.59 24.59
N SER A 75 -19.05 0.45 24.02
CA SER A 75 -20.25 0.38 23.18
C SER A 75 -20.37 1.63 22.32
N GLY A 76 -21.21 1.57 21.29
CA GLY A 76 -21.48 2.68 20.38
C GLY A 76 -20.85 2.51 19.00
N ASN A 77 -20.81 3.60 18.25
CA ASN A 77 -20.41 3.61 16.84
C ASN A 77 -18.93 3.98 16.68
N LEU A 78 -18.21 3.21 15.86
CA LEU A 78 -16.81 3.43 15.48
C LEU A 78 -16.64 4.58 14.49
N PHE A 79 -17.64 4.79 13.64
CA PHE A 79 -17.66 5.81 12.60
C PHE A 79 -19.06 6.37 12.43
N THR A 80 -19.16 7.54 11.80
CA THR A 80 -20.42 8.26 11.66
C THR A 80 -21.34 7.63 10.62
N ASP A 81 -22.62 8.00 10.67
CA ASP A 81 -23.60 7.54 9.68
C ASP A 81 -23.30 8.13 8.29
N GLU A 82 -22.72 9.33 8.21
CA GLU A 82 -22.29 9.92 6.94
C GLU A 82 -21.20 9.07 6.28
N LEU A 83 -20.22 8.59 7.04
CA LEU A 83 -19.17 7.71 6.52
C LEU A 83 -19.76 6.38 6.03
N ARG A 84 -20.70 5.83 6.81
CA ARG A 84 -21.43 4.60 6.47
C ARG A 84 -22.20 4.74 5.17
N VAL A 85 -22.89 5.87 4.95
CA VAL A 85 -23.62 6.15 3.72
C VAL A 85 -22.65 6.36 2.54
N LYS A 86 -21.54 7.07 2.76
CA LYS A 86 -20.52 7.31 1.74
C LYS A 86 -19.88 6.03 1.22
N HIS A 87 -19.66 5.05 2.10
CA HIS A 87 -18.99 3.78 1.81
C HIS A 87 -19.90 2.59 2.11
N SER A 88 -21.16 2.64 1.68
CA SER A 88 -22.18 1.63 2.03
C SER A 88 -21.89 0.22 1.51
N GLU A 89 -20.97 0.09 0.56
CA GLU A 89 -20.46 -1.20 0.07
C GLU A 89 -19.55 -1.91 1.09
N TYR A 90 -18.89 -1.16 1.98
CA TYR A 90 -17.94 -1.68 2.97
C TYR A 90 -18.41 -1.47 4.41
N LEU A 91 -19.20 -0.42 4.65
CA LEU A 91 -19.63 0.01 5.97
C LEU A 91 -21.14 -0.19 6.14
N ASN A 92 -21.53 -0.78 7.27
CA ASN A 92 -22.91 -1.11 7.59
C ASN A 92 -23.16 -0.98 9.11
N GLU A 93 -24.42 -1.11 9.52
CA GLU A 93 -24.81 -0.94 10.94
C GLU A 93 -24.12 -1.94 11.88
N ARG A 94 -23.76 -3.12 11.37
CA ARG A 94 -23.13 -4.17 12.17
C ARG A 94 -21.66 -3.87 12.40
N ASN A 95 -20.89 -3.56 11.35
CA ASN A 95 -19.46 -3.26 11.50
C ASN A 95 -19.18 -1.86 12.08
N GLN A 96 -20.19 -1.00 12.16
CA GLN A 96 -20.13 0.26 12.90
C GLN A 96 -20.03 0.07 14.42
N ARG A 97 -20.46 -1.08 14.96
CA ARG A 97 -20.65 -1.25 16.42
C ARG A 97 -19.42 -1.81 17.10
N ILE A 98 -18.83 -1.11 18.06
CA ILE A 98 -17.65 -1.62 18.79
C ILE A 98 -17.98 -2.83 19.65
N ASP A 99 -19.14 -2.85 20.29
CA ASP A 99 -19.63 -3.95 21.11
C ASP A 99 -19.79 -5.24 20.31
N TYR A 100 -20.14 -5.13 19.02
CA TYR A 100 -20.15 -6.26 18.10
C TYR A 100 -18.74 -6.86 17.90
N TRP A 101 -17.72 -6.02 17.77
CA TRP A 101 -16.34 -6.47 17.57
C TRP A 101 -15.68 -7.02 18.83
N ILE A 102 -15.94 -6.40 19.99
CA ILE A 102 -15.53 -6.91 21.29
C ILE A 102 -16.03 -8.34 21.49
N ALA A 103 -17.32 -8.59 21.21
CA ALA A 103 -17.95 -9.90 21.40
C ALA A 103 -17.41 -10.99 20.44
N ARG A 104 -16.78 -10.60 19.33
CA ARG A 104 -16.24 -11.52 18.32
C ARG A 104 -14.76 -11.85 18.49
N ALA A 105 -14.06 -11.15 19.38
CA ALA A 105 -12.67 -11.46 19.68
C ALA A 105 -12.59 -12.84 20.33
N GLN A 106 -11.66 -13.68 19.86
CA GLN A 106 -11.54 -15.07 20.30
C GLN A 106 -10.24 -15.26 21.07
N TRP A 107 -10.30 -15.94 22.21
CA TRP A 107 -9.10 -16.38 22.90
C TRP A 107 -8.42 -17.50 22.12
N THR A 108 -7.16 -17.30 21.79
CA THR A 108 -6.29 -18.32 21.19
C THR A 108 -5.07 -18.51 22.08
N VAL A 109 -4.67 -19.76 22.24
CA VAL A 109 -3.46 -20.15 22.96
C VAL A 109 -2.37 -20.40 21.92
N SER A 110 -1.26 -19.67 21.98
CA SER A 110 -0.10 -19.93 21.13
C SER A 110 0.70 -21.15 21.61
N GLU A 111 1.64 -21.61 20.77
CA GLU A 111 2.47 -22.78 21.05
C GLU A 111 3.31 -22.64 22.34
N ASP A 112 3.65 -21.41 22.72
CA ASP A 112 4.35 -21.08 23.97
C ASP A 112 3.42 -21.05 25.21
N GLY A 113 2.13 -21.37 25.04
CA GLY A 113 1.14 -21.39 26.10
C GLY A 113 0.54 -20.01 26.46
N THR A 114 0.94 -18.93 25.76
CA THR A 114 0.37 -17.61 26.03
C THR A 114 -1.04 -17.49 25.41
N SER A 115 -1.98 -16.97 26.20
CA SER A 115 -3.35 -16.73 25.74
C SER A 115 -3.50 -15.29 25.31
N ARG A 116 -3.99 -15.06 24.10
CA ARG A 116 -4.29 -13.71 23.59
C ARG A 116 -5.60 -13.69 22.83
N LEU A 117 -6.26 -12.53 22.83
CA LEU A 117 -7.36 -12.28 21.92
C LEU A 117 -6.82 -12.21 20.49
N THR A 118 -7.56 -12.78 19.55
CA THR A 118 -7.28 -12.69 18.11
C THR A 118 -8.58 -12.59 17.33
N TYR A 119 -8.46 -12.06 16.13
CA TYR A 119 -9.39 -12.29 15.03
C TYR A 119 -8.81 -13.27 14.03
N ASN A 120 -9.66 -13.75 13.14
CA ASN A 120 -9.30 -14.54 11.97
C ASN A 120 -10.07 -14.04 10.74
N THR A 121 -10.03 -14.81 9.65
CA THR A 121 -10.72 -14.46 8.40
C THR A 121 -12.24 -14.24 8.56
N GLY A 122 -12.85 -14.80 9.60
CA GLY A 122 -14.26 -14.57 9.96
C GLY A 122 -14.58 -13.17 10.52
N GLN A 123 -13.60 -12.29 10.70
CA GLN A 123 -13.77 -10.88 11.07
C GLN A 123 -13.18 -9.92 10.03
N ALA A 124 -13.03 -10.36 8.80
CA ALA A 124 -12.47 -9.56 7.72
C ALA A 124 -13.27 -8.28 7.39
N GLU A 125 -14.58 -8.23 7.69
CA GLU A 125 -15.39 -7.00 7.63
C GLU A 125 -14.82 -5.86 8.52
N LEU A 126 -14.18 -6.17 9.65
CA LEU A 126 -13.48 -5.15 10.46
C LEU A 126 -12.19 -4.71 9.78
N ALA A 127 -11.46 -5.63 9.16
CA ALA A 127 -10.28 -5.28 8.37
C ALA A 127 -10.67 -4.33 7.24
N GLU A 128 -11.81 -4.57 6.59
CA GLU A 128 -12.34 -3.71 5.53
C GLU A 128 -12.73 -2.32 6.04
N ALA A 129 -13.42 -2.23 7.19
CA ALA A 129 -13.71 -0.96 7.84
C ALA A 129 -12.41 -0.19 8.16
N VAL A 130 -11.36 -0.86 8.67
CA VAL A 130 -10.06 -0.24 8.93
C VAL A 130 -9.44 0.37 7.67
N LYS A 131 -9.57 -0.28 6.50
CA LYS A 131 -9.08 0.26 5.23
C LYS A 131 -9.81 1.55 4.85
N VAL A 132 -11.14 1.60 5.01
CA VAL A 132 -11.93 2.81 4.78
C VAL A 132 -11.52 3.93 5.74
N LEU A 133 -11.36 3.62 7.03
CA LEU A 133 -10.96 4.58 8.05
C LEU A 133 -9.55 5.16 7.78
N LEU A 134 -8.61 4.35 7.27
CA LEU A 134 -7.28 4.82 6.85
C LEU A 134 -7.37 5.81 5.68
N TYR A 135 -8.22 5.51 4.70
CA TYR A 135 -8.47 6.36 3.54
C TYR A 135 -9.11 7.70 3.94
N GLU A 136 -10.12 7.65 4.81
CA GLU A 136 -10.89 8.81 5.27
C GLU A 136 -10.20 9.59 6.39
N ASN A 137 -9.01 9.15 6.83
CA ASN A 137 -8.21 9.78 7.89
C ASN A 137 -8.89 9.78 9.27
N GLU A 138 -9.65 8.73 9.59
CA GLU A 138 -10.28 8.51 10.89
C GLU A 138 -9.26 7.95 11.92
N MET A 139 -8.11 8.61 12.02
CA MET A 139 -6.95 8.12 12.78
C MET A 139 -7.21 8.06 14.28
N GLU A 140 -8.05 8.94 14.84
CA GLU A 140 -8.40 8.89 16.26
C GLU A 140 -9.12 7.58 16.61
N THR A 141 -10.10 7.18 15.79
CA THR A 141 -10.78 5.89 15.93
C THR A 141 -9.81 4.72 15.76
N LEU A 142 -8.94 4.78 14.75
CA LEU A 142 -7.97 3.71 14.48
C LEU A 142 -6.97 3.53 15.63
N LEU A 143 -6.46 4.63 16.19
CA LEU A 143 -5.55 4.61 17.33
C LEU A 143 -6.26 4.13 18.61
N MET A 144 -7.51 4.52 18.82
CA MET A 144 -8.33 3.98 19.91
C MET A 144 -8.50 2.47 19.77
N LEU A 145 -8.82 1.96 18.57
CA LEU A 145 -8.95 0.53 18.29
C LEU A 145 -7.64 -0.24 18.52
N ALA A 146 -6.51 0.32 18.08
CA ALA A 146 -5.19 -0.29 18.27
C ALA A 146 -4.80 -0.41 19.75
N ASN A 147 -5.25 0.53 20.59
CA ASN A 147 -5.02 0.53 22.03
C ASN A 147 -6.13 -0.16 22.84
N HIS A 148 -7.19 -0.66 22.22
CA HIS A 148 -8.35 -1.16 22.93
C HIS A 148 -8.08 -2.56 23.52
N PRO A 149 -8.28 -2.79 24.84
CA PRO A 149 -7.85 -4.02 25.52
C PRO A 149 -8.58 -5.29 25.05
N LEU A 150 -9.77 -5.13 24.44
CA LEU A 150 -10.59 -6.23 23.94
C LEU A 150 -10.64 -6.31 22.41
N ILE A 151 -9.91 -5.45 21.68
CA ILE A 151 -9.85 -5.49 20.21
C ILE A 151 -8.43 -5.85 19.80
N PRO A 152 -8.18 -7.08 19.32
CA PRO A 152 -6.86 -7.50 18.88
C PRO A 152 -6.59 -7.05 17.43
N LEU A 153 -6.57 -5.74 17.20
CA LEU A 153 -6.50 -5.15 15.85
C LEU A 153 -5.31 -5.66 15.03
N ALA A 154 -4.17 -5.91 15.68
CA ALA A 154 -2.94 -6.46 15.08
C ALA A 154 -3.19 -7.74 14.25
N SER A 155 -4.09 -8.62 14.70
CA SER A 155 -4.46 -9.85 13.97
C SER A 155 -5.16 -9.59 12.63
N LEU A 156 -5.67 -8.37 12.47
CA LEU A 156 -6.21 -7.71 11.27
C LEU A 156 -5.25 -7.63 10.08
N ARG A 157 -3.95 -7.53 10.38
CA ARG A 157 -2.95 -7.01 9.44
C ARG A 157 -2.84 -7.88 8.20
N ASN A 158 -2.60 -9.17 8.41
CA ASN A 158 -2.24 -10.13 7.36
C ASN A 158 -3.27 -11.27 7.23
N LEU A 159 -4.55 -10.96 7.08
CA LEU A 159 -5.56 -11.99 6.80
C LEU A 159 -5.33 -12.63 5.43
N HIS A 160 -5.48 -13.96 5.35
CA HIS A 160 -5.34 -14.71 4.10
C HIS A 160 -6.13 -16.03 4.07
N TRP A 161 -6.55 -16.42 2.87
CA TRP A 161 -7.05 -17.77 2.53
C TRP A 161 -6.80 -18.07 1.05
N GLY A 162 -5.60 -18.57 0.74
CA GLY A 162 -5.13 -18.70 -0.65
C GLY A 162 -4.70 -17.36 -1.29
N HIS A 163 -5.23 -16.22 -0.84
CA HIS A 163 -4.76 -14.87 -1.15
C HIS A 163 -4.92 -13.94 0.06
N HIS A 164 -4.18 -12.83 0.06
CA HIS A 164 -4.08 -11.88 1.17
C HIS A 164 -5.10 -10.72 1.03
N PHE A 165 -5.81 -10.39 2.12
CA PHE A 165 -6.86 -9.35 2.15
C PHE A 165 -6.96 -8.60 3.50
N GLY A 166 -5.97 -8.72 4.37
CA GLY A 166 -5.88 -7.92 5.59
C GLY A 166 -5.67 -6.42 5.31
N PHE A 167 -5.63 -5.60 6.36
CA PHE A 167 -5.51 -4.15 6.17
C PHE A 167 -4.11 -3.71 5.65
N SER A 168 -3.08 -4.56 5.70
CA SER A 168 -1.78 -4.27 5.04
C SER A 168 -1.89 -4.09 3.53
N ARG A 169 -2.95 -4.61 2.88
CA ARG A 169 -3.24 -4.33 1.46
C ARG A 169 -3.31 -2.85 1.13
N VAL A 170 -3.67 -1.97 2.07
CA VAL A 170 -3.66 -0.51 1.88
C VAL A 170 -2.25 -0.01 1.63
N MET A 171 -1.29 -0.48 2.42
CA MET A 171 0.11 -0.12 2.25
C MET A 171 0.68 -0.71 0.97
N GLU A 172 0.45 -1.99 0.69
CA GLU A 172 1.02 -2.68 -0.47
C GLU A 172 0.60 -2.00 -1.78
N SER A 173 -0.71 -1.77 -1.95
CA SER A 173 -1.28 -1.14 -3.15
C SER A 173 -0.85 0.33 -3.29
N ALA A 174 -0.85 1.09 -2.18
CA ALA A 174 -0.37 2.47 -2.17
C ALA A 174 1.11 2.57 -2.52
N LEU A 175 1.97 1.74 -1.90
CA LEU A 175 3.40 1.72 -2.15
C LEU A 175 3.70 1.37 -3.61
N ARG A 176 3.06 0.30 -4.12
CA ARG A 176 3.26 -0.17 -5.49
C ARG A 176 2.93 0.90 -6.53
N ALA A 177 1.76 1.53 -6.43
CA ALA A 177 1.35 2.60 -7.34
C ALA A 177 2.21 3.86 -7.17
N TYR A 178 2.52 4.25 -5.92
CA TYR A 178 3.32 5.42 -5.63
C TYR A 178 4.73 5.31 -6.20
N LEU A 179 5.40 4.18 -5.98
CA LEU A 179 6.73 3.91 -6.53
C LEU A 179 6.68 3.89 -8.05
N PHE A 180 5.70 3.20 -8.65
CA PHE A 180 5.62 3.08 -10.11
C PHE A 180 5.59 4.45 -10.80
N PHE A 181 4.67 5.33 -10.40
CA PHE A 181 4.51 6.63 -11.08
C PHE A 181 5.66 7.59 -10.78
N ASN A 182 6.22 7.61 -9.56
CA ASN A 182 7.39 8.44 -9.28
C ASN A 182 8.66 7.92 -9.98
N VAL A 183 8.82 6.60 -10.13
CA VAL A 183 9.91 6.01 -10.93
C VAL A 183 9.74 6.34 -12.40
N ALA A 184 8.51 6.24 -12.92
CA ALA A 184 8.21 6.62 -14.30
C ALA A 184 8.56 8.09 -14.55
N GLU A 185 8.29 8.97 -13.58
CA GLU A 185 8.66 10.37 -13.65
C GLU A 185 10.18 10.57 -13.57
N ALA A 186 10.85 9.94 -12.59
CA ALA A 186 12.29 10.04 -12.40
C ALA A 186 13.09 9.61 -13.64
N THR A 187 12.58 8.63 -14.38
CA THR A 187 13.23 8.09 -15.57
C THR A 187 12.78 8.76 -16.87
N GLY A 188 11.91 9.78 -16.80
CA GLY A 188 11.43 10.54 -17.95
C GLY A 188 10.43 9.79 -18.84
N ILE A 189 10.00 8.58 -18.45
CA ILE A 189 9.02 7.80 -19.23
C ILE A 189 7.58 8.23 -18.94
N LEU A 190 7.35 8.97 -17.86
CA LEU A 190 6.05 9.58 -17.59
C LEU A 190 5.71 10.61 -18.68
N GLU A 191 6.59 11.59 -18.94
CA GLU A 191 6.34 12.73 -19.85
C GLU A 191 5.90 12.32 -21.26
N ASN A 192 6.46 11.23 -21.79
CA ASN A 192 6.14 10.72 -23.12
C ASN A 192 5.19 9.51 -23.11
N GLY A 193 4.68 9.13 -21.93
CA GLY A 193 3.76 7.99 -21.77
C GLY A 193 4.36 6.61 -22.03
N SER A 194 5.69 6.48 -22.18
CA SER A 194 6.32 5.20 -22.53
C SER A 194 6.11 4.11 -21.48
N TYR A 195 5.81 4.46 -20.22
CA TYR A 195 5.44 3.44 -19.21
C TYR A 195 4.18 2.65 -19.61
N ALA A 196 3.29 3.21 -20.45
CA ALA A 196 2.11 2.52 -20.94
C ALA A 196 2.47 1.39 -21.92
N SER A 197 3.68 1.38 -22.49
CA SER A 197 4.18 0.26 -23.31
C SER A 197 4.75 -0.90 -22.48
N MET A 198 4.93 -0.71 -21.16
CA MET A 198 5.44 -1.75 -20.27
C MET A 198 4.31 -2.73 -19.90
N HIS A 199 3.97 -3.60 -20.83
CA HIS A 199 2.85 -4.52 -20.70
C HIS A 199 2.93 -5.36 -19.42
N TYR A 200 4.10 -5.82 -18.99
CA TYR A 200 4.18 -6.65 -17.80
C TYR A 200 3.96 -5.83 -16.52
N GLU A 201 4.73 -4.77 -16.33
CA GLU A 201 4.73 -3.98 -15.11
C GLU A 201 3.48 -3.14 -14.95
N TYR A 202 3.09 -2.41 -16.01
CA TYR A 202 1.98 -1.48 -15.93
C TYR A 202 0.62 -2.19 -15.97
N SER A 203 0.45 -3.22 -16.81
CA SER A 203 -0.81 -3.99 -16.77
C SER A 203 -0.97 -4.75 -15.46
N SER A 204 0.13 -5.27 -14.88
CA SER A 204 0.08 -5.92 -13.58
C SER A 204 -0.27 -4.93 -12.47
N LEU A 205 0.26 -3.70 -12.53
CA LEU A 205 -0.15 -2.63 -11.63
C LEU A 205 -1.65 -2.33 -11.78
N LEU A 206 -2.12 -2.05 -13.00
CA LEU A 206 -3.53 -1.76 -13.25
C LEU A 206 -4.45 -2.89 -12.80
N SER A 207 -4.09 -4.15 -13.06
CA SER A 207 -4.89 -5.30 -12.61
C SER A 207 -4.97 -5.39 -11.09
N GLU A 208 -3.88 -5.08 -10.39
CA GLU A 208 -3.88 -5.05 -8.93
C GLU A 208 -4.74 -3.91 -8.39
N ILE A 209 -4.51 -2.68 -8.85
CA ILE A 209 -5.10 -1.49 -8.22
C ILE A 209 -6.54 -1.20 -8.68
N SER A 210 -6.98 -1.82 -9.78
CA SER A 210 -8.39 -1.75 -10.22
C SER A 210 -9.24 -2.91 -9.72
N GLY A 211 -8.62 -4.02 -9.32
CA GLY A 211 -9.32 -5.28 -9.11
C GLY A 211 -10.13 -5.34 -7.80
N SER A 212 -11.38 -5.77 -7.91
CA SER A 212 -12.20 -6.20 -6.77
C SER A 212 -11.85 -7.65 -6.37
N MET A 213 -11.08 -7.81 -5.30
CA MET A 213 -10.87 -9.10 -4.61
C MET A 213 -11.70 -9.15 -3.33
N ASP A 214 -11.56 -10.20 -2.52
CA ASP A 214 -12.20 -10.25 -1.21
C ASP A 214 -11.81 -9.03 -0.36
N TYR A 215 -12.81 -8.37 0.21
CA TYR A 215 -12.68 -7.19 1.07
C TYR A 215 -11.88 -6.03 0.41
N PRO A 216 -12.29 -5.48 -0.74
CA PRO A 216 -11.43 -4.68 -1.61
C PRO A 216 -11.30 -3.19 -1.23
N ALA A 217 -11.73 -2.75 -0.05
CA ALA A 217 -11.72 -1.33 0.33
C ALA A 217 -10.35 -0.60 0.21
N GLN A 218 -9.21 -1.31 0.11
CA GLN A 218 -7.93 -0.67 -0.23
C GLN A 218 -7.93 -0.01 -1.62
N GLN A 219 -8.83 -0.43 -2.52
CA GLN A 219 -8.86 0.01 -3.92
C GLN A 219 -9.58 1.35 -4.13
N ILE A 220 -10.31 1.85 -3.13
CA ILE A 220 -11.05 3.11 -3.20
C ILE A 220 -10.24 4.27 -3.81
N PRO A 221 -9.05 4.63 -3.28
CA PRO A 221 -8.25 5.72 -3.86
C PRO A 221 -7.81 5.44 -5.30
N HIS A 222 -7.54 4.17 -5.62
CA HIS A 222 -7.01 3.74 -6.90
C HIS A 222 -8.07 3.75 -7.99
N GLN A 223 -9.23 3.14 -7.74
CA GLN A 223 -10.36 3.11 -8.65
C GLN A 223 -10.83 4.53 -8.96
N LYS A 224 -11.00 5.37 -7.93
CA LYS A 224 -11.36 6.78 -8.12
C LYS A 224 -10.38 7.50 -9.05
N PHE A 225 -9.07 7.36 -8.82
CA PHE A 225 -8.06 7.97 -9.69
C PHE A 225 -8.13 7.45 -11.13
N LEU A 226 -8.25 6.12 -11.31
CA LEU A 226 -8.28 5.52 -12.65
C LEU A 226 -9.56 5.87 -13.42
N GLU A 227 -10.71 5.95 -12.75
CA GLU A 227 -11.98 6.39 -13.32
C GLU A 227 -11.91 7.85 -13.77
N GLU A 228 -11.42 8.73 -12.90
CA GLU A 228 -11.26 10.15 -13.21
C GLU A 228 -10.32 10.34 -14.41
N CYS A 229 -9.25 9.54 -14.52
CA CYS A 229 -8.32 9.55 -15.64
C CYS A 229 -8.85 8.88 -16.92
N GLY A 230 -10.02 8.24 -16.87
CA GLY A 230 -10.61 7.51 -18.00
C GLY A 230 -9.87 6.21 -18.35
N VAL A 231 -8.98 5.73 -17.48
CA VAL A 231 -8.26 4.46 -17.65
C VAL A 231 -9.14 3.29 -17.23
N LEU A 232 -9.91 3.46 -16.13
CA LEU A 232 -10.95 2.51 -15.75
C LEU A 232 -12.27 2.95 -16.39
N ARG A 233 -12.79 2.11 -17.29
CA ARG A 233 -14.07 2.37 -17.97
C ARG A 233 -15.25 2.14 -17.01
N GLN A 234 -16.31 2.93 -17.16
CA GLN A 234 -17.55 2.79 -16.37
C GLN A 234 -18.08 1.34 -16.46
N ASN A 235 -18.54 0.81 -15.32
CA ASN A 235 -19.02 -0.57 -15.15
C ASN A 235 -17.96 -1.68 -15.29
N ARG A 236 -16.66 -1.34 -15.30
CA ARG A 236 -15.59 -2.33 -15.26
C ARG A 236 -15.03 -2.46 -13.84
N THR A 237 -15.23 -3.61 -13.22
CA THR A 237 -14.77 -3.87 -11.84
C THR A 237 -13.32 -4.37 -11.75
N ARG A 238 -12.66 -4.59 -12.90
CA ARG A 238 -11.29 -5.11 -12.96
C ARG A 238 -10.64 -4.92 -14.33
N TRP A 239 -9.35 -4.63 -14.32
CA TRP A 239 -8.49 -4.71 -15.50
C TRP A 239 -7.89 -6.12 -15.64
N THR A 240 -8.07 -6.77 -16.79
CA THR A 240 -7.69 -8.17 -17.05
C THR A 240 -6.60 -8.28 -18.11
N TYR A 241 -5.67 -9.22 -17.91
CA TYR A 241 -4.64 -9.51 -18.89
C TYR A 241 -5.29 -9.98 -20.21
N GLY A 242 -4.97 -9.30 -21.32
CA GLY A 242 -5.55 -9.56 -22.64
C GLY A 242 -6.70 -8.62 -23.02
N ASP A 243 -7.08 -7.67 -22.17
CA ASP A 243 -7.94 -6.56 -22.57
C ASP A 243 -7.31 -5.76 -23.71
N ASP A 244 -8.14 -5.16 -24.57
CA ASP A 244 -7.69 -4.24 -25.63
C ASP A 244 -6.75 -3.18 -25.04
N TRP A 245 -5.45 -3.34 -25.32
CA TRP A 245 -4.39 -2.49 -24.79
C TRP A 245 -4.02 -1.44 -25.83
N GLU A 246 -4.68 -0.30 -25.74
CA GLU A 246 -4.24 0.89 -26.46
C GLU A 246 -3.37 1.73 -25.53
N GLU A 247 -2.08 1.87 -25.87
CA GLU A 247 -1.11 2.64 -25.09
C GLU A 247 -1.64 4.06 -24.82
N SER A 248 -2.26 4.69 -25.82
CA SER A 248 -2.78 6.06 -25.75
C SER A 248 -4.02 6.22 -24.84
N GLU A 249 -4.80 5.16 -24.67
CA GLU A 249 -5.96 5.13 -23.77
C GLU A 249 -5.55 4.81 -22.33
N SER A 250 -4.46 4.05 -22.17
CA SER A 250 -3.98 3.57 -20.88
C SER A 250 -3.12 4.58 -20.10
N VAL A 251 -2.94 5.80 -20.63
CA VAL A 251 -2.11 6.83 -20.01
C VAL A 251 -2.83 7.52 -18.84
N ALA A 252 -2.48 7.15 -17.60
CA ALA A 252 -3.03 7.75 -16.39
C ALA A 252 -2.56 9.19 -16.05
N HIS A 253 -1.51 9.72 -16.68
CA HIS A 253 -0.92 11.02 -16.30
C HIS A 253 -1.39 12.20 -17.17
N LYS A 254 -2.42 12.04 -18.03
CA LYS A 254 -2.94 13.11 -18.91
C LYS A 254 -3.25 14.40 -18.14
N ASP A 255 -3.79 14.25 -16.93
CA ASP A 255 -3.90 15.32 -15.95
C ASP A 255 -2.81 15.14 -14.88
N TYR A 256 -1.68 15.84 -15.05
CA TYR A 256 -0.55 15.74 -14.13
C TYR A 256 -0.90 16.26 -12.73
N GLY A 257 -1.76 17.28 -12.62
CA GLY A 257 -2.21 17.80 -11.33
C GLY A 257 -2.97 16.75 -10.53
N ARG A 258 -3.86 16.01 -11.20
CA ARG A 258 -4.57 14.88 -10.61
C ARG A 258 -3.64 13.76 -10.18
N LEU A 259 -2.65 13.40 -11.00
CA LEU A 259 -1.63 12.42 -10.62
C LEU A 259 -0.89 12.87 -9.34
N GLN A 260 -0.52 14.14 -9.21
CA GLN A 260 0.15 14.64 -8.00
C GLN A 260 -0.73 14.55 -6.75
N GLU A 261 -2.03 14.89 -6.82
CA GLU A 261 -2.93 14.73 -5.67
C GLU A 261 -3.17 13.27 -5.31
N TYR A 262 -3.22 12.38 -6.30
CA TYR A 262 -3.26 10.95 -6.07
C TYR A 262 -1.98 10.45 -5.38
N LEU A 263 -0.79 10.82 -5.86
CA LEU A 263 0.49 10.47 -5.23
C LEU A 263 0.58 10.97 -3.78
N LYS A 264 0.09 12.18 -3.51
CA LYS A 264 -0.01 12.73 -2.15
C LYS A 264 -0.94 11.89 -1.26
N THR A 265 -2.08 11.46 -1.80
CA THR A 265 -3.02 10.56 -1.11
C THR A 265 -2.36 9.22 -0.78
N LEU A 266 -1.65 8.60 -1.73
CA LEU A 266 -0.94 7.34 -1.50
C LEU A 266 0.16 7.48 -0.46
N PHE A 267 0.93 8.57 -0.50
CA PHE A 267 1.94 8.83 0.53
C PHE A 267 1.31 9.00 1.92
N ALA A 268 0.15 9.64 2.00
CA ALA A 268 -0.61 9.76 3.23
C ALA A 268 -1.09 8.42 3.79
N LEU A 269 -1.60 7.54 2.92
CA LEU A 269 -1.96 6.17 3.31
C LEU A 269 -0.76 5.42 3.89
N MET A 270 0.41 5.53 3.26
CA MET A 270 1.63 4.85 3.74
C MET A 270 2.02 5.32 5.15
N TYR A 271 2.14 6.63 5.40
CA TYR A 271 2.55 7.07 6.74
C TYR A 271 1.47 6.87 7.81
N ARG A 272 0.17 6.92 7.47
CA ARG A 272 -0.92 6.59 8.40
C ARG A 272 -0.96 5.11 8.75
N TYR A 273 -0.70 4.25 7.77
CA TYR A 273 -0.51 2.82 8.00
C TYR A 273 0.68 2.57 8.92
N ASP A 274 1.83 3.23 8.71
CA ASP A 274 3.00 3.12 9.60
C ASP A 274 2.63 3.48 11.05
N VAL A 275 1.86 4.56 11.25
CA VAL A 275 1.33 4.92 12.57
C VAL A 275 0.50 3.78 13.17
N LEU A 276 -0.50 3.29 12.45
CA LEU A 276 -1.44 2.28 12.96
C LEU A 276 -0.75 0.95 13.31
N VAL A 277 0.15 0.47 12.45
CA VAL A 277 0.84 -0.80 12.66
C VAL A 277 1.76 -0.74 13.87
N ARG A 278 2.44 0.39 14.08
CA ARG A 278 3.30 0.58 15.25
C ARG A 278 2.50 0.77 16.54
N GLU A 279 1.34 1.40 16.46
CA GLU A 279 0.41 1.47 17.61
C GLU A 279 -0.09 0.06 17.99
N CYS A 280 -0.25 -0.83 17.01
CA CYS A 280 -0.50 -2.26 17.24
C CYS A 280 0.72 -3.04 17.78
N GLY A 281 1.87 -2.39 17.99
CA GLY A 281 3.11 -3.04 18.47
C GLY A 281 3.85 -3.86 17.41
N LEU A 282 3.62 -3.62 16.12
CA LEU A 282 4.21 -4.37 15.02
C LEU A 282 5.25 -3.52 14.23
N ASP A 283 6.13 -4.21 13.50
CA ASP A 283 7.01 -3.59 12.49
C ASP A 283 6.26 -3.51 11.15
N PRO A 284 6.16 -2.34 10.51
CA PRO A 284 5.59 -2.19 9.17
C PRO A 284 6.41 -2.83 8.04
N GLU A 285 7.66 -3.22 8.30
CA GLU A 285 8.51 -4.00 7.36
C GLU A 285 8.79 -3.28 6.02
N TRP A 286 8.83 -1.94 6.04
CA TRP A 286 8.99 -1.12 4.83
C TRP A 286 10.18 -1.49 3.94
N GLU A 287 11.34 -1.82 4.52
CA GLU A 287 12.52 -2.16 3.70
C GLU A 287 12.27 -3.44 2.89
N ASP A 288 11.65 -4.46 3.49
CA ASP A 288 11.30 -5.71 2.82
C ASP A 288 10.24 -5.45 1.74
N GLU A 289 9.19 -4.73 2.09
CA GLU A 289 8.11 -4.37 1.16
C GLU A 289 8.62 -3.61 -0.07
N MET A 290 9.55 -2.67 0.12
CA MET A 290 10.15 -1.89 -0.96
C MET A 290 11.01 -2.75 -1.91
N VAL A 291 11.77 -3.71 -1.39
CA VAL A 291 12.63 -4.58 -2.22
C VAL A 291 11.81 -5.40 -3.21
N PHE A 292 10.58 -5.77 -2.86
CA PHE A 292 9.69 -6.52 -3.77
C PHE A 292 8.99 -5.66 -4.82
N GLN A 293 9.12 -4.33 -4.76
CA GLN A 293 8.49 -3.43 -5.72
C GLN A 293 9.33 -3.25 -6.98
N TRP A 294 8.66 -3.01 -8.10
CA TRP A 294 9.33 -2.55 -9.31
C TRP A 294 9.87 -1.11 -9.12
N PRO A 295 11.07 -0.77 -9.62
CA PRO A 295 12.05 -1.59 -10.34
C PRO A 295 13.10 -2.26 -9.43
N LEU A 296 12.95 -2.15 -8.11
CA LEU A 296 13.92 -2.65 -7.12
C LEU A 296 13.98 -4.18 -7.08
N ARG A 297 12.86 -4.86 -7.35
CA ARG A 297 12.74 -6.31 -7.39
C ARG A 297 13.77 -6.94 -8.30
N GLY A 298 14.60 -7.81 -7.74
CA GLY A 298 15.69 -8.50 -8.44
C GLY A 298 16.93 -7.63 -8.70
N ASN A 299 16.86 -6.32 -8.43
CA ASN A 299 17.97 -5.38 -8.55
C ASN A 299 18.57 -4.98 -7.20
N VAL A 300 17.95 -5.37 -6.08
CA VAL A 300 18.46 -5.20 -4.73
C VAL A 300 18.68 -6.56 -4.09
N LYS A 301 19.87 -6.80 -3.55
CA LYS A 301 20.19 -8.04 -2.83
C LYS A 301 19.72 -7.97 -1.38
N PHE A 302 19.22 -9.08 -0.89
CA PHE A 302 18.87 -9.25 0.51
C PHE A 302 19.26 -10.67 0.96
N GLU A 303 19.56 -10.80 2.24
CA GLU A 303 19.84 -12.07 2.90
C GLU A 303 18.94 -12.20 4.13
N TRP A 304 18.62 -13.43 4.51
CA TRP A 304 17.92 -13.69 5.76
C TRP A 304 18.89 -13.55 6.93
N ASP A 305 18.57 -12.69 7.89
CA ASP A 305 19.34 -12.54 9.13
C ASP A 305 18.66 -13.34 10.25
N ASP A 306 19.29 -14.46 10.64
CA ASP A 306 18.79 -15.35 11.68
C ASP A 306 18.71 -14.69 13.07
N VAL A 307 19.53 -13.67 13.33
CA VAL A 307 19.55 -12.95 14.62
C VAL A 307 18.36 -11.99 14.70
N LEU A 308 18.06 -11.32 13.59
CA LEU A 308 16.94 -10.39 13.51
C LEU A 308 15.62 -11.09 13.16
N GLY A 309 15.68 -12.35 12.69
CA GLY A 309 14.53 -13.11 12.23
C GLY A 309 13.82 -12.46 11.05
N LYS A 310 14.56 -11.75 10.18
CA LYS A 310 14.01 -11.04 9.01
C LYS A 310 15.03 -10.89 7.89
N SER A 311 14.55 -10.51 6.71
CA SER A 311 15.42 -10.18 5.59
C SER A 311 16.12 -8.84 5.82
N VAL A 312 17.37 -8.74 5.37
CA VAL A 312 18.17 -7.51 5.43
C VAL A 312 18.82 -7.24 4.09
N ILE A 313 18.84 -5.97 3.69
CA ILE A 313 19.48 -5.53 2.44
C ILE A 313 21.01 -5.54 2.61
N VAL A 314 21.69 -6.33 1.78
CA VAL A 314 23.14 -6.60 1.82
C VAL A 314 23.93 -5.75 0.84
#